data_AF-C6RA42-F1
#
_entry.id   AF-C6RA42-F1
#
_cell.length_a   1.000
_cell.length_b   1.000
_cell.length_c   1.000
_cell.angle_alpha   90.00
_cell.angle_beta   90.00
_cell.angle_gamma   90.00
#
_symmetry.space_group_name_H-M   'P 1'
#
loop_
_entity.id
_entity.type
_entity.pdbx_description
1 polymer ?
#
loop_
_entity_poly.entity_id
_entity_poly.type
_entity_poly.pdbx_seq_one_letter_code
_entity_poly.pdbx_strand_id
1 'polypeptide(L)'
;MGSNLVLVGYSAAPIARLVNPSICGALARRCQLEWAVVAGAVPGARASSCRSRWRRHQTRLALGNAGGACGRVYGRGSGKRLRVPPDAYVVGVQWAEGEPAWSCNAASGNGRYRMCAPSLRGWKNILRGQVGTGLARPCDNTRMLRWTTAGESHGQALISMLEHMPAGVPITRADISHQLSRRRLGYGRGARMKFEADEVTVLGGVRHGLTLGSPIAIMIGNTEWPKWTTIMSADPLDMDDEDTIKAMNSGRGAALTRPRPGHADFAGMVKYRHREARPILERSSARETAARVAAATVARNFLRETLGVEVLSHVISIGASEPYEGPAPAFADIEAIDASPVRACDKAAEASMIAEIEAAKKQGDTLGGIVEVVVDGLPIGLGSHTSGDDRLDAQLASALMGIQAIKGVEIGDGFAEARRRGSAAHDEMVRTEDGVSRLSNRAGGLEGGMTNGQQLRVRAAMKPISTVPRALRTIDMESGAAATAIHQRSDVCAVPAAGVVAEAMVALVLARAVLEKFGGDSLEETSAAIAAYDKYVSDRLAFDQE
;
A
#
# COMPACT_ATOMS: atom_id res chain seq x y z
N MET A 1 23.37 -43.49 19.56
CA MET A 1 22.69 -42.28 19.04
C MET A 1 22.14 -42.63 17.68
N GLY A 2 20.83 -42.92 17.60
CA GLY A 2 20.21 -43.51 16.41
C GLY A 2 19.14 -42.59 15.83
N SER A 3 19.24 -42.36 14.53
CA SER A 3 18.44 -41.48 13.68
C SER A 3 16.97 -41.93 13.57
N ASN A 4 16.00 -41.05 13.82
CA ASN A 4 14.59 -41.32 13.51
C ASN A 4 14.26 -40.85 12.09
N LEU A 5 14.04 -41.83 11.21
CA LEU A 5 13.58 -41.71 9.84
C LEU A 5 12.04 -41.61 9.83
N VAL A 6 11.48 -40.57 9.22
CA VAL A 6 10.03 -40.52 8.91
C VAL A 6 9.83 -41.19 7.54
N LEU A 7 9.30 -42.41 7.54
CA LEU A 7 8.92 -43.15 6.33
C LEU A 7 7.49 -42.76 5.93
N VAL A 8 7.35 -42.13 4.75
CA VAL A 8 6.06 -42.00 4.05
C VAL A 8 5.92 -43.23 3.16
N GLY A 9 5.19 -44.24 3.61
CA GLY A 9 4.88 -45.44 2.83
C GLY A 9 3.62 -45.29 2.00
N TYR A 10 3.70 -45.52 0.69
CA TYR A 10 2.55 -45.80 -0.16
C TYR A 10 2.33 -47.32 -0.21
N SER A 11 1.11 -47.79 0.05
CA SER A 11 0.71 -49.15 -0.31
C SER A 11 0.19 -49.15 -1.74
N ALA A 12 0.96 -49.73 -2.66
CA ALA A 12 0.43 -50.29 -3.89
C ALA A 12 0.27 -51.80 -3.65
N ALA A 13 -0.97 -52.26 -3.48
CA ALA A 13 -1.27 -53.70 -3.51
C ALA A 13 -1.84 -54.07 -4.89
N PRO A 14 -1.39 -55.18 -5.50
CA PRO A 14 -1.77 -55.60 -6.84
C PRO A 14 -3.07 -56.41 -6.79
N ILE A 15 -4.02 -56.16 -7.69
CA ILE A 15 -5.07 -57.14 -7.99
C ILE A 15 -4.88 -57.62 -9.42
N ALA A 16 -4.70 -58.92 -9.50
CA ALA A 16 -4.37 -59.72 -10.67
C ALA A 16 -5.49 -59.72 -11.73
N ARG A 17 -5.05 -60.11 -12.94
CA ARG A 17 -5.83 -60.52 -14.11
C ARG A 17 -7.21 -61.12 -13.77
N LEU A 18 -8.28 -60.52 -14.27
CA LEU A 18 -9.46 -61.23 -14.75
C LEU A 18 -10.07 -60.48 -15.94
N VAL A 19 -10.23 -61.22 -17.03
CA VAL A 19 -10.80 -60.86 -18.32
C VAL A 19 -12.33 -60.84 -18.19
N ASN A 20 -13.02 -59.72 -18.47
CA ASN A 20 -14.30 -59.67 -19.22
C ASN A 20 -14.81 -58.20 -19.39
N PRO A 21 -14.99 -57.65 -20.61
CA PRO A 21 -15.43 -56.25 -20.82
C PRO A 21 -16.93 -55.97 -20.63
N SER A 22 -17.72 -56.83 -19.99
CA SER A 22 -19.20 -56.72 -19.98
C SER A 22 -19.83 -56.43 -18.61
N ILE A 23 -19.06 -56.16 -17.55
CA ILE A 23 -19.58 -55.84 -16.20
C ILE A 23 -18.99 -54.52 -15.66
N CYS A 24 -19.00 -53.45 -16.47
CA CYS A 24 -18.64 -52.10 -16.00
C CYS A 24 -19.73 -51.05 -16.25
N GLY A 25 -21.00 -51.47 -16.26
CA GLY A 25 -22.16 -50.58 -16.30
C GLY A 25 -22.75 -50.21 -14.93
N ALA A 26 -22.36 -50.91 -13.85
CA ALA A 26 -23.04 -50.80 -12.54
C ALA A 26 -22.14 -50.48 -11.32
N LEU A 27 -20.82 -50.34 -11.50
CA LEU A 27 -19.88 -50.01 -10.42
C LEU A 27 -19.41 -48.54 -10.40
N ALA A 28 -19.95 -47.69 -11.29
CA ALA A 28 -19.57 -46.28 -11.39
C ALA A 28 -20.24 -45.35 -10.34
N ARG A 29 -20.91 -45.87 -9.29
CA ARG A 29 -21.57 -45.02 -8.27
C ARG A 29 -21.24 -45.33 -6.80
N ARG A 30 -20.27 -46.19 -6.49
CA ARG A 30 -19.82 -46.44 -5.11
C ARG A 30 -18.32 -46.75 -5.03
N CYS A 31 -17.49 -45.71 -5.09
CA CYS A 31 -16.14 -45.76 -4.53
C CYS A 31 -16.01 -44.60 -3.53
N GLN A 32 -16.25 -44.88 -2.25
CA GLN A 32 -15.81 -44.01 -1.16
C GLN A 32 -14.32 -44.32 -0.94
N LEU A 33 -13.45 -43.36 -1.23
CA LEU A 33 -12.04 -43.42 -0.84
C LEU A 33 -11.96 -43.20 0.68
N GLU A 34 -11.53 -44.23 1.43
CA GLU A 34 -11.17 -44.12 2.83
C GLU A 34 -9.73 -43.54 2.94
N TRP A 35 -9.53 -42.47 3.71
CA TRP A 35 -8.22 -41.93 4.04
C TRP A 35 -7.91 -42.16 5.52
N ALA A 36 -6.70 -42.64 5.82
CA ALA A 36 -6.21 -42.85 7.17
C ALA A 36 -5.34 -41.68 7.64
N VAL A 37 -5.57 -41.22 8.87
CA VAL A 37 -4.71 -40.27 9.59
C VAL A 37 -3.63 -41.08 10.33
N VAL A 38 -2.35 -40.72 10.15
CA VAL A 38 -1.25 -41.29 10.95
C VAL A 38 -0.80 -40.24 11.97
N ALA A 39 -0.97 -40.54 13.25
CA ALA A 39 -0.52 -39.72 14.38
C ALA A 39 0.74 -40.35 15.01
N GLY A 40 1.71 -39.52 15.42
CA GLY A 40 2.90 -39.95 16.19
C GLY A 40 2.89 -39.34 17.59
N ALA A 41 3.27 -40.13 18.59
CA ALA A 41 3.32 -39.73 20.00
C ALA A 41 4.65 -39.04 20.38
N VAL A 42 4.58 -38.06 21.30
CA VAL A 42 5.74 -37.51 22.01
C VAL A 42 5.66 -38.00 23.47
N PRO A 43 6.65 -38.70 24.03
CA PRO A 43 6.58 -39.18 25.42
C PRO A 43 6.79 -38.04 26.43
N GLY A 44 5.91 -37.88 27.43
CA GLY A 44 6.25 -37.03 28.59
C GLY A 44 5.18 -36.46 29.53
N ALA A 45 3.86 -36.60 29.32
CA ALA A 45 2.87 -35.93 30.19
C ALA A 45 1.96 -36.93 30.94
N ARG A 46 1.98 -36.88 32.29
CA ARG A 46 1.06 -37.65 33.17
C ARG A 46 -0.28 -36.93 33.29
N ALA A 47 -1.39 -37.69 33.21
CA ALA A 47 -2.75 -37.20 33.41
C ALA A 47 -3.27 -37.55 34.81
N SER A 48 -4.02 -36.63 35.45
CA SER A 48 -4.87 -36.91 36.61
C SER A 48 -6.35 -36.80 36.24
N SER A 49 -7.17 -37.66 36.86
CA SER A 49 -8.55 -37.98 36.50
C SER A 49 -9.59 -37.03 37.12
N CYS A 50 -10.69 -36.72 36.41
CA CYS A 50 -11.99 -36.50 37.08
C CYS A 50 -13.24 -36.71 36.19
N ARG A 51 -14.34 -37.07 36.86
CA ARG A 51 -15.61 -37.68 36.37
C ARG A 51 -16.62 -36.63 35.85
N SER A 52 -17.53 -37.06 34.97
CA SER A 52 -18.57 -36.22 34.36
C SER A 52 -19.99 -36.47 34.90
N ARG A 53 -20.83 -35.43 34.92
CA ARG A 53 -22.30 -35.49 34.95
C ARG A 53 -22.87 -34.49 33.94
N TRP A 54 -23.84 -34.94 33.13
CA TRP A 54 -24.44 -34.22 31.99
C TRP A 54 -25.82 -33.65 32.31
N ARG A 55 -26.17 -32.49 31.69
CA ARG A 55 -27.55 -32.12 31.24
C ARG A 55 -27.49 -31.28 29.95
N ARG A 56 -28.53 -31.40 29.11
CA ARG A 56 -28.67 -30.93 27.70
C ARG A 56 -29.41 -29.58 27.60
N HIS A 57 -29.02 -28.69 26.66
CA HIS A 57 -29.80 -28.21 25.48
C HIS A 57 -29.27 -26.90 24.83
N GLN A 58 -29.45 -26.78 23.49
CA GLN A 58 -29.38 -25.62 22.55
C GLN A 58 -27.98 -25.17 22.04
N THR A 59 -27.59 -25.30 20.76
CA THR A 59 -27.95 -24.64 19.45
C THR A 59 -27.50 -23.17 19.27
N ARG A 60 -26.22 -22.96 18.93
CA ARG A 60 -25.65 -21.99 17.95
C ARG A 60 -24.11 -22.07 18.00
N LEU A 61 -23.44 -21.93 16.85
CA LEU A 61 -21.97 -21.92 16.73
C LEU A 61 -21.43 -20.66 17.43
N ALA A 62 -20.90 -20.84 18.63
CA ALA A 62 -20.07 -19.87 19.33
C ALA A 62 -18.62 -20.39 19.30
N LEU A 63 -17.71 -19.61 18.73
CA LEU A 63 -16.27 -19.77 18.99
C LEU A 63 -15.99 -19.18 20.38
N GLY A 64 -16.35 -19.94 21.42
CA GLY A 64 -15.98 -19.68 22.80
C GLY A 64 -14.73 -20.48 23.15
N ASN A 65 -13.77 -19.83 23.80
CA ASN A 65 -12.59 -20.45 24.40
C ASN A 65 -13.03 -21.56 25.36
N ALA A 66 -12.91 -22.82 24.94
CA ALA A 66 -13.22 -23.98 25.78
C ALA A 66 -11.92 -24.52 26.39
N GLY A 67 -11.50 -23.91 27.49
CA GLY A 67 -10.69 -24.61 28.50
C GLY A 67 -11.55 -25.73 29.09
N GLY A 68 -11.46 -26.93 28.50
CA GLY A 68 -12.24 -28.09 28.92
C GLY A 68 -11.99 -29.28 27.99
N ALA A 69 -11.19 -30.24 28.46
CA ALA A 69 -10.75 -31.39 27.67
C ALA A 69 -11.91 -32.32 27.28
N CYS A 70 -12.27 -32.34 25.98
CA CYS A 70 -12.62 -33.50 25.14
C CYS A 70 -13.36 -33.00 23.88
N GLY A 71 -12.61 -32.62 22.83
CA GLY A 71 -13.20 -32.21 21.54
C GLY A 71 -13.71 -33.43 20.76
N ARG A 72 -15.01 -33.46 20.43
CA ARG A 72 -15.58 -34.41 19.46
C ARG A 72 -15.92 -33.67 18.17
N VAL A 73 -15.43 -34.17 17.04
CA VAL A 73 -15.79 -33.67 15.70
C VAL A 73 -16.89 -34.57 15.13
N TYR A 74 -17.99 -33.97 14.65
CA TYR A 74 -19.11 -34.67 14.04
C TYR A 74 -19.08 -34.49 12.52
N GLY A 75 -18.94 -35.59 11.76
CA GLY A 75 -19.15 -35.58 10.31
C GLY A 75 -20.63 -35.75 9.95
N ARG A 76 -21.13 -34.98 8.98
CA ARG A 76 -22.47 -35.24 8.42
C ARG A 76 -22.44 -36.56 7.63
N GLY A 77 -23.33 -37.49 7.99
CA GLY A 77 -23.83 -38.50 7.05
C GLY A 77 -23.32 -39.95 7.14
N SER A 78 -22.55 -40.38 8.15
CA SER A 78 -22.12 -41.80 8.20
C SER A 78 -22.09 -42.49 9.56
N GLY A 79 -22.50 -41.83 10.66
CA GLY A 79 -22.64 -42.48 11.97
C GLY A 79 -21.35 -43.05 12.59
N LYS A 80 -20.19 -42.99 11.90
CA LYS A 80 -18.90 -43.46 12.40
C LYS A 80 -18.25 -42.37 13.27
N ARG A 81 -17.81 -42.78 14.47
CA ARG A 81 -17.13 -41.93 15.46
C ARG A 81 -15.63 -42.05 15.27
N LEU A 82 -14.93 -40.95 15.03
CA LEU A 82 -13.46 -40.91 15.16
C LEU A 82 -13.09 -40.61 16.62
N ARG A 83 -12.27 -41.47 17.22
CA ARG A 83 -11.61 -41.20 18.51
C ARG A 83 -10.26 -40.58 18.22
N VAL A 84 -10.06 -39.36 18.72
CA VAL A 84 -8.77 -38.66 18.70
C VAL A 84 -8.12 -38.84 20.09
N PRO A 85 -6.83 -39.18 20.19
CA PRO A 85 -6.11 -39.21 21.46
C PRO A 85 -6.11 -37.84 22.17
N PRO A 86 -6.07 -37.78 23.50
CA PRO A 86 -6.10 -36.53 24.27
C PRO A 86 -4.90 -35.58 24.00
N ASP A 87 -3.89 -36.05 23.30
CA ASP A 87 -2.58 -35.47 23.05
C ASP A 87 -2.31 -35.15 21.55
N ALA A 88 -3.33 -35.24 20.70
CA ALA A 88 -3.23 -34.92 19.27
C ALA A 88 -3.84 -33.53 18.94
N TYR A 89 -3.14 -32.75 18.11
CA TYR A 89 -3.63 -31.50 17.53
C TYR A 89 -4.06 -31.71 16.07
N VAL A 90 -5.23 -31.19 15.69
CA VAL A 90 -5.75 -31.24 14.32
C VAL A 90 -5.33 -29.96 13.60
N VAL A 91 -4.40 -30.06 12.65
CA VAL A 91 -3.97 -28.93 11.82
C VAL A 91 -4.76 -28.95 10.51
N GLY A 92 -6.00 -28.46 10.58
CA GLY A 92 -6.85 -28.18 9.41
C GLY A 92 -7.67 -29.35 8.86
N VAL A 93 -8.94 -29.08 8.54
CA VAL A 93 -9.81 -29.92 7.72
C VAL A 93 -10.37 -29.04 6.62
N GLN A 94 -9.96 -29.26 5.37
CA GLN A 94 -10.51 -28.53 4.23
C GLN A 94 -11.51 -29.41 3.48
N TRP A 95 -12.73 -28.92 3.33
CA TRP A 95 -13.73 -29.52 2.44
C TRP A 95 -13.57 -28.89 1.06
N ALA A 96 -13.32 -29.71 0.04
CA ALA A 96 -13.46 -29.29 -1.35
C ALA A 96 -14.92 -29.51 -1.77
N GLU A 97 -15.71 -28.43 -1.86
CA GLU A 97 -17.00 -28.48 -2.53
C GLU A 97 -16.79 -28.43 -4.05
N GLY A 98 -17.56 -29.25 -4.75
CA GLY A 98 -17.34 -29.73 -6.12
C GLY A 98 -16.97 -28.70 -7.19
N GLU A 99 -15.88 -29.00 -7.91
CA GLU A 99 -15.79 -28.91 -9.37
C GLU A 99 -14.91 -30.05 -9.93
N PRO A 100 -15.25 -30.67 -11.06
CA PRO A 100 -14.43 -31.72 -11.67
C PRO A 100 -13.28 -31.09 -12.45
N ALA A 101 -12.06 -31.16 -11.90
CA ALA A 101 -10.85 -30.65 -12.53
C ALA A 101 -10.32 -31.53 -13.69
N TRP A 102 -11.10 -31.75 -14.76
CA TRP A 102 -10.63 -32.52 -15.93
C TRP A 102 -11.27 -32.05 -17.24
N SER A 103 -10.53 -31.25 -18.03
CA SER A 103 -10.76 -31.14 -19.48
C SER A 103 -9.44 -31.38 -20.22
N CYS A 104 -9.32 -32.51 -20.91
CA CYS A 104 -8.19 -32.80 -21.80
C CYS A 104 -8.65 -32.65 -23.25
N ASN A 105 -8.18 -31.61 -23.94
CA ASN A 105 -8.24 -31.51 -25.40
C ASN A 105 -6.81 -31.52 -25.93
N ALA A 106 -6.36 -32.65 -26.47
CA ALA A 106 -5.35 -32.73 -27.53
C ALA A 106 -5.19 -34.20 -27.97
N ALA A 107 -5.62 -34.48 -29.20
CA ALA A 107 -5.33 -35.71 -29.89
C ALA A 107 -3.86 -35.74 -30.33
N SER A 108 -3.12 -36.78 -29.95
CA SER A 108 -1.96 -37.22 -30.72
C SER A 108 -1.97 -38.75 -30.79
N GLY A 109 -1.86 -39.24 -32.02
CA GLY A 109 -2.02 -40.65 -32.38
C GLY A 109 -0.90 -41.51 -31.82
N ASN A 110 -1.17 -42.14 -30.69
CA ASN A 110 -0.75 -43.49 -30.31
C ASN A 110 -1.35 -43.74 -28.93
N GLY A 111 -2.33 -44.65 -28.85
CA GLY A 111 -3.21 -44.87 -27.69
C GLY A 111 -2.52 -45.21 -26.38
N ARG A 112 -1.88 -44.22 -25.74
CA ARG A 112 -1.38 -44.23 -24.37
C ARG A 112 -1.85 -42.96 -23.68
N TYR A 113 -2.84 -43.10 -22.81
CA TYR A 113 -3.17 -42.05 -21.84
C TYR A 113 -2.00 -41.89 -20.86
N ARG A 114 -1.34 -40.73 -20.85
CA ARG A 114 -0.42 -40.33 -19.78
C ARG A 114 -1.23 -39.61 -18.70
N MET A 115 -1.23 -40.15 -17.48
CA MET A 115 -1.65 -39.40 -16.30
C MET A 115 -0.59 -38.35 -15.97
N CYS A 116 -0.95 -37.06 -16.03
CA CYS A 116 -0.16 -35.99 -15.43
C CYS A 116 -0.58 -35.83 -13.96
N ALA A 117 0.28 -36.20 -13.03
CA ALA A 117 0.12 -35.81 -11.63
C ALA A 117 0.48 -34.31 -11.47
N PRO A 118 -0.27 -33.52 -10.67
CA PRO A 118 0.15 -32.16 -10.35
C PRO A 118 1.46 -32.20 -9.56
N SER A 119 2.45 -31.41 -9.97
CA SER A 119 3.73 -31.34 -9.30
C SER A 119 3.59 -30.59 -7.97
N LEU A 120 3.55 -31.31 -6.85
CA LEU A 120 3.75 -30.75 -5.51
C LEU A 120 5.25 -30.45 -5.30
N ARG A 121 5.76 -29.38 -5.90
CA ARG A 121 7.10 -28.81 -5.63
C ARG A 121 7.02 -27.58 -4.72
N GLY A 122 6.25 -27.64 -3.63
CA GLY A 122 6.10 -26.51 -2.71
C GLY A 122 6.24 -26.84 -1.22
N TRP A 123 6.46 -28.10 -0.85
CA TRP A 123 6.32 -28.53 0.56
C TRP A 123 7.50 -29.41 1.02
N LYS A 124 8.71 -29.03 0.64
CA LYS A 124 9.94 -29.56 1.23
C LYS A 124 10.84 -28.39 1.57
N ASN A 125 10.66 -27.85 2.78
CA ASN A 125 11.68 -27.21 3.63
C ASN A 125 10.99 -26.50 4.80
N ILE A 126 10.33 -27.26 5.66
CA ILE A 126 10.07 -26.82 7.04
C ILE A 126 10.44 -28.00 7.92
N LEU A 127 11.16 -27.72 9.01
CA LEU A 127 11.54 -28.62 10.10
C LEU A 127 12.92 -29.30 10.01
N ARG A 128 13.96 -28.51 10.23
CA ARG A 128 15.00 -28.83 11.24
C ARG A 128 15.46 -27.55 11.93
N GLY A 129 15.19 -27.40 13.23
CA GLY A 129 16.05 -26.60 14.11
C GLY A 129 15.49 -25.36 14.83
N GLN A 130 14.21 -25.00 14.74
CA GLN A 130 13.68 -23.87 15.52
C GLN A 130 12.39 -24.25 16.23
N VAL A 131 12.52 -24.77 17.45
CA VAL A 131 11.43 -24.74 18.44
C VAL A 131 11.75 -23.60 19.39
N GLY A 132 11.52 -22.37 18.91
CA GLY A 132 11.37 -21.21 19.77
C GLY A 132 9.95 -21.19 20.33
N THR A 133 9.77 -20.85 21.59
CA THR A 133 8.47 -20.75 22.30
C THR A 133 7.60 -19.56 21.83
N GLY A 134 7.87 -19.00 20.64
CA GLY A 134 7.02 -17.98 20.03
C GLY A 134 5.75 -18.63 19.48
N LEU A 135 4.59 -18.15 19.93
CA LEU A 135 3.33 -18.42 19.25
C LEU A 135 3.44 -17.90 17.81
N ALA A 136 3.84 -18.77 16.88
CA ALA A 136 3.68 -18.53 15.46
C ALA A 136 2.17 -18.46 15.18
N ARG A 137 1.62 -17.25 15.16
CA ARG A 137 0.26 -17.01 14.66
C ARG A 137 0.24 -17.45 13.19
N PRO A 138 -0.78 -18.20 12.74
CA PRO A 138 -0.92 -18.51 11.33
C PRO A 138 -1.00 -17.20 10.54
N CYS A 139 -0.33 -17.18 9.40
CA CYS A 139 -0.21 -16.05 8.47
C CYS A 139 -1.60 -15.52 8.10
N ASP A 140 -2.09 -14.54 8.84
CA ASP A 140 -3.34 -13.87 8.56
C ASP A 140 -3.01 -12.64 7.71
N ASN A 141 -2.94 -12.81 6.39
CA ASN A 141 -2.77 -11.76 5.38
C ASN A 141 -3.93 -10.74 5.35
N THR A 142 -4.73 -10.63 6.42
CA THR A 142 -5.86 -9.68 6.53
C THR A 142 -5.52 -8.41 7.30
N ARG A 143 -4.26 -8.23 7.77
CA ARG A 143 -3.83 -7.06 8.59
C ARG A 143 -2.83 -6.13 7.90
N MET A 144 -2.99 -5.88 6.61
CA MET A 144 -2.16 -4.90 5.92
C MET A 144 -2.60 -3.47 6.25
N LEU A 145 -1.65 -2.56 6.49
CA LEU A 145 -1.96 -1.12 6.60
C LEU A 145 -2.67 -0.64 5.34
N ARG A 146 -3.83 -0.01 5.49
CA ARG A 146 -4.64 0.48 4.38
C ARG A 146 -5.05 1.91 4.64
N TRP A 147 -5.04 2.72 3.59
CA TRP A 147 -5.56 4.07 3.62
C TRP A 147 -6.58 4.29 2.51
N THR A 148 -7.57 5.13 2.77
CA THR A 148 -8.55 5.54 1.77
C THR A 148 -8.93 6.99 2.00
N THR A 149 -9.24 7.71 0.94
CA THR A 149 -9.65 9.12 1.02
C THR A 149 -11.04 9.30 0.43
N ALA A 150 -11.78 10.27 0.94
CA ALA A 150 -13.06 10.68 0.40
C ALA A 150 -13.19 12.21 0.43
N GLY A 151 -14.16 12.73 -0.33
CA GLY A 151 -14.49 14.14 -0.43
C GLY A 151 -14.06 14.78 -1.74
N GLU A 152 -14.82 15.82 -2.07
CA GLU A 152 -14.74 16.64 -3.27
C GLU A 152 -14.00 17.96 -2.99
N SER A 153 -13.40 18.55 -4.03
CA SER A 153 -12.61 19.79 -3.91
C SER A 153 -13.41 20.96 -3.34
N HIS A 154 -14.71 21.02 -3.64
CA HIS A 154 -15.65 22.02 -3.15
C HIS A 154 -16.77 21.42 -2.30
N GLY A 155 -16.64 20.15 -1.88
CA GLY A 155 -17.54 19.54 -0.89
C GLY A 155 -17.31 20.08 0.52
N GLN A 156 -18.12 19.64 1.48
CA GLN A 156 -18.08 20.13 2.87
C GLN A 156 -16.73 19.86 3.56
N ALA A 157 -16.17 18.67 3.35
CA ALA A 157 -14.93 18.25 3.97
C ALA A 157 -14.26 17.14 3.15
N LEU A 158 -12.99 16.90 3.45
CA LEU A 158 -12.29 15.68 3.05
C LEU A 158 -12.23 14.72 4.23
N ILE A 159 -12.25 13.42 3.93
CA ILE A 159 -12.06 12.36 4.93
C ILE A 159 -10.83 11.55 4.54
N SER A 160 -10.03 11.22 5.55
CA SER A 160 -8.95 10.26 5.47
C SER A 160 -9.23 9.12 6.44
N MET A 161 -9.16 7.89 5.95
CA MET A 161 -9.33 6.67 6.73
C MET A 161 -8.01 5.89 6.70
N LEU A 162 -7.52 5.48 7.86
CA LEU A 162 -6.35 4.60 8.01
C LEU A 162 -6.74 3.40 8.87
N GLU A 163 -6.55 2.20 8.36
CA GLU A 163 -6.90 0.93 9.02
C GLU A 163 -5.66 0.10 9.29
N HIS A 164 -5.68 -0.69 10.36
CA HIS A 164 -4.60 -1.60 10.75
C HIS A 164 -3.28 -0.92 11.17
N MET A 165 -3.35 0.34 11.62
CA MET A 165 -2.25 0.96 12.36
C MET A 165 -2.22 0.40 13.80
N PRO A 166 -1.07 -0.01 14.35
CA PRO A 166 -0.97 -0.46 15.74
C PRO A 166 -1.47 0.56 16.76
N ALA A 167 -1.87 0.08 17.95
CA ALA A 167 -2.14 0.95 19.08
C ALA A 167 -0.85 1.57 19.65
N GLY A 168 -0.96 2.75 20.25
CA GLY A 168 0.15 3.40 20.96
C GLY A 168 1.01 4.36 20.12
N VAL A 169 0.72 4.54 18.82
CA VAL A 169 1.42 5.54 17.99
C VAL A 169 1.00 6.95 18.42
N PRO A 170 1.95 7.84 18.77
CA PRO A 170 1.64 9.22 19.13
C PRO A 170 1.18 10.00 17.90
N ILE A 171 0.07 10.73 18.05
CA ILE A 171 -0.47 11.59 17.00
C ILE A 171 -1.33 12.69 17.61
N THR A 172 -1.06 13.93 17.21
CA THR A 172 -1.83 15.11 17.60
C THR A 172 -2.42 15.82 16.39
N ARG A 173 -3.41 16.68 16.64
CA ARG A 173 -3.92 17.60 15.61
C ARG A 173 -2.83 18.55 15.10
N ALA A 174 -1.90 18.96 15.97
CA ALA A 174 -0.80 19.83 15.60
C ALA A 174 0.14 19.18 14.59
N ASP A 175 0.44 17.88 14.74
CA ASP A 175 1.27 17.12 13.80
C ASP A 175 0.64 17.13 12.40
N ILE A 176 -0.68 16.85 12.33
CA ILE A 176 -1.42 16.81 11.08
C ILE A 176 -1.48 18.21 10.44
N SER A 177 -1.80 19.24 11.24
CA SER A 177 -1.84 20.63 10.77
C SER A 177 -0.47 21.10 10.28
N HIS A 178 0.62 20.68 10.90
CA HIS A 178 1.98 20.98 10.45
C HIS A 178 2.23 20.37 9.07
N GLN A 179 1.96 19.08 8.85
CA GLN A 179 2.15 18.46 7.53
C GLN A 179 1.23 19.08 6.46
N LEU A 180 0.00 19.46 6.81
CA LEU A 180 -0.90 20.18 5.91
C LEU A 180 -0.40 21.61 5.58
N SER A 181 0.26 22.29 6.53
CA SER A 181 0.94 23.56 6.22
C SER A 181 2.11 23.38 5.25
N ARG A 182 2.91 22.32 5.39
CA ARG A 182 4.00 22.00 4.44
C ARG A 182 3.47 21.81 3.02
N ARG A 183 2.32 21.17 2.86
CA ARG A 183 1.64 21.01 1.55
C ARG A 183 1.23 22.35 0.90
N ARG A 184 1.12 23.43 1.68
CA ARG A 184 0.80 24.78 1.17
C ARG A 184 2.04 25.58 0.75
N LEU A 185 3.25 25.09 1.04
CA LEU A 185 4.50 25.72 0.61
C LEU A 185 4.65 25.73 -0.92
N GLY A 186 5.52 26.62 -1.40
CA GLY A 186 5.88 26.72 -2.81
C GLY A 186 5.58 28.09 -3.44
N TYR A 187 6.57 28.64 -4.11
CA TYR A 187 6.48 29.80 -4.97
C TYR A 187 5.71 29.44 -6.25
N GLY A 188 4.92 30.39 -6.77
CA GLY A 188 4.03 30.13 -7.91
C GLY A 188 2.69 29.45 -7.54
N ARG A 189 2.46 29.14 -6.26
CA ARG A 189 1.15 28.69 -5.77
C ARG A 189 0.14 29.84 -5.75
N GLY A 190 -1.10 29.52 -6.10
CA GLY A 190 -2.22 30.46 -6.17
C GLY A 190 -2.54 31.07 -4.81
N ALA A 191 -3.05 32.30 -4.83
CA ALA A 191 -3.38 33.08 -3.63
C ALA A 191 -4.25 32.30 -2.63
N ARG A 192 -5.12 31.41 -3.13
CA ARG A 192 -6.01 30.53 -2.35
C ARG A 192 -5.31 29.81 -1.21
N MET A 193 -4.11 29.29 -1.41
CA MET A 193 -3.41 28.50 -0.40
C MET A 193 -2.88 29.32 0.77
N LYS A 194 -2.78 30.66 0.63
CA LYS A 194 -2.26 31.54 1.67
C LYS A 194 -3.26 31.76 2.81
N PHE A 195 -4.55 31.55 2.57
CA PHE A 195 -5.62 31.80 3.54
C PHE A 195 -6.54 30.60 3.80
N GLU A 196 -6.50 29.56 2.96
CA GLU A 196 -7.23 28.31 3.22
C GLU A 196 -6.60 27.61 4.43
N ALA A 197 -7.29 27.67 5.58
CA ALA A 197 -6.91 26.98 6.81
C ALA A 197 -7.60 25.62 6.84
N ASP A 198 -6.82 24.55 6.79
CA ASP A 198 -7.33 23.20 6.93
C ASP A 198 -7.71 22.95 8.39
N GLU A 199 -9.01 23.02 8.72
CA GLU A 199 -9.50 22.66 10.05
C GLU A 199 -9.51 21.14 10.20
N VAL A 200 -8.68 20.62 11.11
CA VAL A 200 -8.48 19.18 11.32
C VAL A 200 -9.30 18.70 12.51
N THR A 201 -10.18 17.73 12.26
CA THR A 201 -10.91 17.00 13.30
C THR A 201 -10.57 15.52 13.24
N VAL A 202 -10.12 14.95 14.35
CA VAL A 202 -9.95 13.49 14.48
C VAL A 202 -11.25 12.90 14.99
N LEU A 203 -11.94 12.13 14.14
CA LEU A 203 -13.27 11.58 14.41
C LEU A 203 -13.24 10.27 15.20
N GLY A 204 -12.17 9.49 15.04
CA GLY A 204 -12.02 8.18 15.68
C GLY A 204 -10.62 7.61 15.54
N GLY A 205 -10.35 6.54 16.29
CA GLY A 205 -9.08 5.80 16.25
C GLY A 205 -7.94 6.38 17.08
N VAL A 206 -8.14 7.52 17.73
CA VAL A 206 -7.15 8.18 18.59
C VAL A 206 -7.77 8.58 19.91
N ARG A 207 -7.07 8.34 21.02
CA ARG A 207 -7.46 8.80 22.35
C ARG A 207 -6.25 9.34 23.10
N HIS A 208 -6.37 10.54 23.66
CA HIS A 208 -5.31 11.21 24.43
C HIS A 208 -3.97 11.29 23.69
N GLY A 209 -4.01 11.49 22.37
CA GLY A 209 -2.82 11.61 21.54
C GLY A 209 -2.19 10.28 21.13
N LEU A 210 -2.83 9.14 21.36
CA LEU A 210 -2.33 7.81 20.99
C LEU A 210 -3.34 7.08 20.10
N THR A 211 -2.87 6.35 19.09
CA THR A 211 -3.71 5.46 18.28
C THR A 211 -4.27 4.30 19.12
N LEU A 212 -5.47 3.84 18.78
CA LEU A 212 -6.19 2.79 19.51
C LEU A 212 -6.09 1.39 18.88
N GLY A 213 -5.51 1.26 17.68
CA GLY A 213 -5.58 0.04 16.87
C GLY A 213 -6.87 -0.09 16.04
N SER A 214 -7.92 0.65 16.39
CA SER A 214 -9.14 0.77 15.58
C SER A 214 -8.93 1.71 14.38
N PRO A 215 -9.79 1.68 13.35
CA PRO A 215 -9.71 2.62 12.23
C PRO A 215 -9.62 4.08 12.66
N ILE A 216 -8.68 4.81 12.05
CA ILE A 216 -8.42 6.22 12.29
C ILE A 216 -9.13 7.02 11.21
N ALA A 217 -10.06 7.89 11.62
CA ALA A 217 -10.81 8.75 10.73
C ALA A 217 -10.44 10.21 11.00
N ILE A 218 -9.94 10.91 9.99
CA ILE A 218 -9.55 12.32 10.06
C ILE A 218 -10.39 13.10 9.05
N MET A 219 -11.04 14.15 9.52
CA MET A 219 -11.78 15.10 8.70
C MET A 219 -11.00 16.40 8.53
N ILE A 220 -10.97 16.91 7.31
CA ILE A 220 -10.40 18.22 6.96
C ILE A 220 -11.51 19.10 6.41
N GLY A 221 -11.91 20.11 7.18
CA GLY A 221 -12.97 21.04 6.79
C GLY A 221 -12.61 21.85 5.54
N ASN A 222 -13.61 22.18 4.74
CA ASN A 222 -13.47 23.12 3.63
C ASN A 222 -14.01 24.50 4.03
N THR A 223 -13.12 25.46 4.22
CA THR A 223 -13.48 26.83 4.63
C THR A 223 -14.36 27.55 3.61
N GLU A 224 -14.32 27.12 2.35
CA GLU A 224 -15.13 27.71 1.28
C GLU A 224 -16.50 27.03 1.13
N TRP A 225 -16.81 25.99 1.92
CA TRP A 225 -18.09 25.28 1.86
C TRP A 225 -19.34 26.18 1.81
N PRO A 226 -19.44 27.28 2.59
CA PRO A 226 -20.60 28.18 2.52
C PRO A 226 -20.90 28.75 1.13
N LYS A 227 -19.92 28.80 0.22
CA LYS A 227 -20.08 29.27 -1.17
C LYS A 227 -20.60 28.19 -2.12
N TRP A 228 -20.61 26.94 -1.69
CA TRP A 228 -20.86 25.75 -2.51
C TRP A 228 -22.02 24.90 -2.00
N THR A 229 -22.66 25.27 -0.89
CA THR A 229 -23.76 24.52 -0.26
C THR A 229 -24.85 24.11 -1.24
N THR A 230 -25.29 25.00 -2.13
CA THR A 230 -26.31 24.68 -3.15
C THR A 230 -25.73 23.85 -4.28
N ILE A 231 -24.63 24.28 -4.91
CA ILE A 231 -24.08 23.64 -6.12
C ILE A 231 -23.55 22.22 -5.85
N MET A 232 -23.05 21.99 -4.64
CA MET A 232 -22.48 20.73 -4.18
C MET A 232 -23.36 20.08 -3.11
N SER A 233 -24.66 20.43 -3.06
CA SER A 233 -25.62 19.82 -2.15
C SER A 233 -25.61 18.30 -2.31
N ALA A 234 -25.56 17.57 -1.20
CA ALA A 234 -25.73 16.13 -1.20
C ALA A 234 -27.21 15.74 -1.40
N ASP A 235 -28.11 16.60 -0.92
CA ASP A 235 -29.55 16.41 -1.06
C ASP A 235 -30.06 17.00 -2.38
N PRO A 236 -31.15 16.45 -2.95
CA PRO A 236 -31.80 17.02 -4.12
C PRO A 236 -32.18 18.49 -3.91
N LEU A 237 -32.02 19.28 -4.97
CA LEU A 237 -32.39 20.69 -4.97
C LEU A 237 -33.87 20.86 -5.32
N ASP A 238 -34.53 21.81 -4.64
CA ASP A 238 -35.85 22.30 -5.04
C ASP A 238 -35.68 23.34 -6.16
N MET A 239 -36.07 22.96 -7.37
CA MET A 239 -35.88 23.82 -8.55
C MET A 239 -36.95 24.92 -8.67
N ASP A 240 -37.95 24.94 -7.79
CA ASP A 240 -38.95 26.00 -7.69
C ASP A 240 -38.54 27.10 -6.67
N ASP A 241 -37.51 26.84 -5.86
CA ASP A 241 -36.95 27.79 -4.90
C ASP A 241 -36.12 28.90 -5.59
N GLU A 242 -36.41 30.16 -5.29
CA GLU A 242 -35.79 31.32 -5.93
C GLU A 242 -34.27 31.38 -5.70
N ASP A 243 -33.80 31.02 -4.50
CA ASP A 243 -32.38 31.04 -4.16
C ASP A 243 -31.62 29.94 -4.90
N THR A 244 -32.22 28.76 -5.05
CA THR A 244 -31.69 27.64 -5.83
C THR A 244 -31.57 28.01 -7.30
N ILE A 245 -32.61 28.58 -7.90
CA ILE A 245 -32.59 29.06 -9.30
C ILE A 245 -31.47 30.09 -9.48
N LYS A 246 -31.35 31.05 -8.57
CA LYS A 246 -30.31 32.08 -8.61
C LYS A 246 -28.91 31.49 -8.50
N ALA A 247 -28.70 30.49 -7.64
CA ALA A 247 -27.42 29.81 -7.50
C ALA A 247 -27.04 29.03 -8.76
N MET A 248 -27.99 28.29 -9.34
CA MET A 248 -27.75 27.48 -10.55
C MET A 248 -27.48 28.35 -11.79
N ASN A 249 -28.09 29.54 -11.87
CA ASN A 249 -27.81 30.53 -12.93
C ASN A 249 -26.53 31.36 -12.70
N SER A 250 -25.85 31.17 -11.56
CA SER A 250 -24.58 31.84 -11.31
C SER A 250 -23.44 31.23 -12.14
N GLY A 251 -22.32 31.94 -12.26
CA GLY A 251 -21.11 31.39 -12.89
C GLY A 251 -20.56 30.12 -12.21
N ARG A 252 -20.91 29.86 -10.94
CA ARG A 252 -20.53 28.60 -10.26
C ARG A 252 -21.43 27.43 -10.66
N GLY A 253 -22.72 27.69 -10.88
CA GLY A 253 -23.72 26.71 -11.27
C GLY A 253 -23.69 26.35 -12.76
N ALA A 254 -22.99 27.12 -13.58
CA ALA A 254 -22.84 26.85 -15.00
C ALA A 254 -22.29 25.44 -15.29
N ALA A 255 -22.91 24.76 -16.26
CA ALA A 255 -22.48 23.43 -16.70
C ALA A 255 -21.08 23.49 -17.34
N LEU A 256 -20.24 22.50 -17.02
CA LEU A 256 -18.87 22.46 -17.54
C LEU A 256 -18.72 21.40 -18.63
N THR A 257 -19.04 21.77 -19.87
CA THR A 257 -19.05 20.84 -21.02
C THR A 257 -17.73 20.79 -21.80
N ARG A 258 -16.74 21.61 -21.44
CA ARG A 258 -15.48 21.79 -22.17
C ARG A 258 -14.31 21.15 -21.41
N PRO A 259 -14.02 19.85 -21.64
CA PRO A 259 -12.99 19.14 -20.89
C PRO A 259 -11.61 19.74 -21.13
N ARG A 260 -10.80 19.85 -20.07
CA ARG A 260 -9.43 20.37 -20.16
C ARG A 260 -8.48 19.27 -20.66
N PRO A 261 -7.68 19.52 -21.71
CA PRO A 261 -6.61 18.60 -22.11
C PRO A 261 -5.67 18.33 -20.94
N GLY A 262 -5.30 17.06 -20.74
CA GLY A 262 -4.47 16.66 -19.61
C GLY A 262 -5.21 16.46 -18.28
N HIS A 263 -6.50 16.77 -18.16
CA HIS A 263 -7.29 16.43 -16.98
C HIS A 263 -8.12 15.16 -17.15
N ALA A 264 -8.76 14.74 -16.06
CA ALA A 264 -9.67 13.60 -16.06
C ALA A 264 -11.00 13.89 -16.76
N ASP A 265 -11.32 15.16 -17.02
CA ASP A 265 -12.62 15.64 -17.49
C ASP A 265 -13.20 14.79 -18.64
N PHE A 266 -12.52 14.71 -19.79
CA PHE A 266 -13.03 14.01 -20.98
C PHE A 266 -13.26 12.52 -20.71
N ALA A 267 -12.21 11.82 -20.27
CA ALA A 267 -12.28 10.38 -20.03
C ALA A 267 -13.27 10.04 -18.91
N GLY A 268 -13.36 10.88 -17.88
CA GLY A 268 -14.30 10.73 -16.77
C GLY A 268 -15.74 10.95 -17.20
N MET A 269 -16.03 12.00 -17.97
CA MET A 269 -17.36 12.28 -18.51
C MET A 269 -17.88 11.07 -19.31
N VAL A 270 -17.05 10.54 -20.21
CA VAL A 270 -17.39 9.35 -21.00
C VAL A 270 -17.55 8.11 -20.11
N LYS A 271 -16.61 7.85 -19.20
CA LYS A 271 -16.60 6.66 -18.33
C LYS A 271 -17.84 6.57 -17.43
N TYR A 272 -18.23 7.70 -16.83
CA TYR A 272 -19.33 7.76 -15.86
C TYR A 272 -20.63 8.30 -16.45
N ARG A 273 -20.67 8.53 -17.77
CA ARG A 273 -21.85 9.02 -18.51
C ARG A 273 -22.37 10.36 -17.99
N HIS A 274 -21.46 11.23 -17.53
CA HIS A 274 -21.81 12.60 -17.16
C HIS A 274 -21.81 13.50 -18.39
N ARG A 275 -22.78 14.42 -18.45
CA ARG A 275 -22.88 15.45 -19.49
C ARG A 275 -21.95 16.64 -19.25
N GLU A 276 -21.47 16.78 -18.02
CA GLU A 276 -20.53 17.83 -17.63
C GLU A 276 -19.38 17.29 -16.78
N ALA A 277 -18.31 18.08 -16.69
CA ALA A 277 -17.07 17.71 -16.01
C ALA A 277 -17.12 17.91 -14.49
N ARG A 278 -18.12 18.58 -13.91
CA ARG A 278 -18.12 18.93 -12.49
C ARG A 278 -18.01 17.71 -11.56
N PRO A 279 -18.82 16.65 -11.70
CA PRO A 279 -18.67 15.45 -10.87
C PRO A 279 -17.28 14.80 -10.98
N ILE A 280 -16.59 14.98 -12.11
CA ILE A 280 -15.26 14.43 -12.35
C ILE A 280 -14.17 15.30 -11.75
N LEU A 281 -14.19 16.60 -12.02
CA LEU A 281 -13.13 17.52 -11.59
C LEU A 281 -13.09 17.67 -10.08
N GLU A 282 -14.25 17.57 -9.42
CA GLU A 282 -14.37 17.70 -7.97
C GLU A 282 -13.60 16.61 -7.24
N ARG A 283 -13.68 15.36 -7.71
CA ARG A 283 -12.93 14.24 -7.11
C ARG A 283 -11.52 14.07 -7.67
N SER A 284 -11.30 14.36 -8.95
CA SER A 284 -9.97 14.25 -9.58
C SER A 284 -9.03 15.42 -9.24
N SER A 285 -9.54 16.46 -8.58
CA SER A 285 -8.76 17.59 -8.06
C SER A 285 -7.66 17.13 -7.10
N ALA A 286 -6.51 17.79 -7.15
CA ALA A 286 -5.42 17.56 -6.21
C ALA A 286 -5.74 18.08 -4.79
N ARG A 287 -6.91 18.67 -4.53
CA ARG A 287 -7.38 18.97 -3.17
C ARG A 287 -7.43 17.71 -2.31
N GLU A 288 -7.78 16.57 -2.90
CA GLU A 288 -7.80 15.24 -2.26
C GLU A 288 -6.46 14.87 -1.60
N THR A 289 -5.32 15.36 -2.11
CA THR A 289 -4.00 15.07 -1.52
C THR A 289 -3.84 15.60 -0.10
N ALA A 290 -4.67 16.55 0.35
CA ALA A 290 -4.70 16.95 1.76
C ALA A 290 -5.10 15.77 2.66
N ALA A 291 -6.09 14.96 2.25
CA ALA A 291 -6.47 13.75 2.99
C ALA A 291 -5.36 12.70 3.01
N ARG A 292 -4.58 12.57 1.92
CA ARG A 292 -3.41 11.68 1.87
C ARG A 292 -2.34 12.11 2.87
N VAL A 293 -2.01 13.41 2.92
CA VAL A 293 -1.04 13.97 3.86
C VAL A 293 -1.50 13.77 5.31
N ALA A 294 -2.79 13.93 5.59
CA ALA A 294 -3.32 13.65 6.93
C ALA A 294 -3.16 12.19 7.36
N ALA A 295 -3.51 11.21 6.51
CA ALA A 295 -3.27 9.79 6.81
C ALA A 295 -1.77 9.50 6.98
N ALA A 296 -0.95 10.02 6.09
CA ALA A 296 0.48 9.80 6.11
C ALA A 296 1.17 10.39 7.34
N THR A 297 0.57 11.38 8.01
CA THR A 297 1.13 11.92 9.26
C THR A 297 1.19 10.84 10.34
N VAL A 298 0.17 9.97 10.40
CA VAL A 298 0.19 8.82 11.32
C VAL A 298 1.28 7.83 10.93
N ALA A 299 1.44 7.54 9.64
CA ALA A 299 2.48 6.65 9.13
C ALA A 299 3.89 7.20 9.40
N ARG A 300 4.11 8.52 9.27
CA ARG A 300 5.36 9.18 9.61
C ARG A 300 5.69 9.04 11.09
N ASN A 301 4.72 9.31 11.97
CA ASN A 301 4.94 9.17 13.41
C ASN A 301 5.23 7.70 13.76
N PHE A 302 4.54 6.74 13.15
CA PHE A 302 4.86 5.32 13.31
C PHE A 302 6.29 4.98 12.89
N LEU A 303 6.75 5.44 11.72
CA LEU A 303 8.13 5.22 11.25
C LEU A 303 9.17 5.87 12.18
N ARG A 304 8.90 7.07 12.69
CA ARG A 304 9.76 7.75 13.66
C ARG A 304 9.88 6.93 14.95
N GLU A 305 8.76 6.50 15.52
CA GLU A 305 8.77 5.81 16.81
C GLU A 305 9.31 4.37 16.73
N THR A 306 9.15 3.70 15.58
CA THR A 306 9.58 2.31 15.42
C THR A 306 11.02 2.18 14.91
N LEU A 307 11.43 3.05 13.99
CA LEU A 307 12.73 2.95 13.31
C LEU A 307 13.65 4.16 13.58
N GLY A 308 13.16 5.23 14.19
CA GLY A 308 13.89 6.50 14.25
C GLY A 308 14.04 7.18 12.89
N VAL A 309 13.18 6.82 11.92
CA VAL A 309 13.30 7.22 10.52
C VAL A 309 12.40 8.41 10.21
N GLU A 310 12.95 9.33 9.40
CA GLU A 310 12.24 10.51 8.90
C GLU A 310 12.22 10.53 7.38
N VAL A 311 11.16 11.15 6.83
CA VAL A 311 10.94 11.23 5.37
C VAL A 311 10.92 12.69 4.95
N LEU A 312 11.77 13.06 4.00
CA LEU A 312 11.81 14.41 3.43
C LEU A 312 11.84 14.36 1.90
N SER A 313 11.59 15.51 1.28
CA SER A 313 11.80 15.69 -0.16
C SER A 313 12.43 17.04 -0.45
N HIS A 314 13.06 17.10 -1.61
CA HIS A 314 13.57 18.32 -2.22
C HIS A 314 13.23 18.34 -3.71
N VAL A 315 13.24 19.53 -4.31
CA VAL A 315 12.94 19.70 -5.74
C VAL A 315 14.24 19.63 -6.55
N ILE A 316 14.26 18.72 -7.53
CA ILE A 316 15.40 18.51 -8.44
C ILE A 316 15.36 19.51 -9.59
N SER A 317 14.18 19.78 -10.15
CA SER A 317 14.01 20.74 -11.25
C SER A 317 12.57 21.25 -11.35
N ILE A 318 12.42 22.46 -11.91
CA ILE A 318 11.14 23.06 -12.31
C ILE A 318 11.30 23.64 -13.71
N GLY A 319 10.37 23.33 -14.61
CA GLY A 319 10.45 23.80 -15.99
C GLY A 319 11.73 23.33 -16.68
N ALA A 320 12.45 24.26 -17.32
CA ALA A 320 13.72 24.00 -17.99
C ALA A 320 14.95 24.36 -17.13
N SER A 321 14.79 24.43 -15.81
CA SER A 321 15.91 24.73 -14.90
C SER A 321 17.00 23.66 -15.01
N GLU A 322 18.24 24.05 -14.69
CA GLU A 322 19.32 23.08 -14.52
C GLU A 322 18.95 22.12 -13.38
N PRO A 323 18.93 20.79 -13.60
CA PRO A 323 18.65 19.83 -12.55
C PRO A 323 19.71 19.86 -11.45
N TYR A 324 19.30 19.66 -10.21
CA TYR A 324 20.24 19.48 -9.12
C TYR A 324 21.02 18.16 -9.25
N GLU A 325 22.36 18.25 -9.27
CA GLU A 325 23.28 17.10 -9.39
C GLU A 325 24.14 16.85 -8.13
N GLY A 326 23.87 17.54 -7.02
CA GLY A 326 24.64 17.40 -5.78
C GLY A 326 24.22 16.20 -4.90
N PRO A 327 24.83 16.05 -3.71
CA PRO A 327 24.49 14.98 -2.78
C PRO A 327 23.03 15.09 -2.33
N ALA A 328 22.39 13.94 -2.10
CA ALA A 328 21.06 13.93 -1.54
C ALA A 328 21.07 14.53 -0.10
N PRO A 329 20.08 15.36 0.25
CA PRO A 329 20.00 15.98 1.58
C PRO A 329 19.70 14.95 2.68
N ALA A 330 20.01 15.31 3.92
CA ALA A 330 19.63 14.57 5.11
C ALA A 330 18.45 15.24 5.82
N PHE A 331 17.82 14.55 6.79
CA PHE A 331 16.68 15.13 7.52
C PHE A 331 17.02 16.43 8.28
N ALA A 332 18.28 16.61 8.68
CA ALA A 332 18.75 17.85 9.28
C ALA A 332 18.55 19.09 8.38
N ASP A 333 18.45 18.91 7.06
CA ASP A 333 18.31 20.00 6.10
C ASP A 333 16.86 20.46 5.89
N ILE A 334 15.88 19.78 6.51
CA ILE A 334 14.46 19.99 6.20
C ILE A 334 13.97 21.42 6.46
N GLU A 335 14.48 22.08 7.49
CA GLU A 335 14.10 23.47 7.79
C GLU A 335 14.59 24.43 6.70
N ALA A 336 15.82 24.24 6.21
CA ALA A 336 16.38 25.05 5.13
C ALA A 336 15.63 24.80 3.81
N ILE A 337 15.28 23.53 3.54
CA ILE A 337 14.49 23.15 2.37
C ILE A 337 13.08 23.74 2.45
N ASP A 338 12.38 23.63 3.57
CA ASP A 338 11.02 24.17 3.71
C ASP A 338 10.99 25.71 3.72
N ALA A 339 12.10 26.37 4.09
CA ALA A 339 12.28 27.82 3.96
C ALA A 339 12.56 28.27 2.51
N SER A 340 13.06 27.39 1.65
CA SER A 340 13.26 27.69 0.23
C SER A 340 11.92 27.96 -0.46
N PRO A 341 11.78 29.05 -1.24
CA PRO A 341 10.55 29.31 -1.99
C PRO A 341 10.14 28.15 -2.90
N VAL A 342 11.11 27.39 -3.42
CA VAL A 342 10.85 26.26 -4.32
C VAL A 342 11.21 24.91 -3.70
N ARG A 343 11.46 24.85 -2.38
CA ARG A 343 11.92 23.64 -1.67
C ARG A 343 13.14 22.98 -2.31
N ALA A 344 14.09 23.81 -2.74
CA ALA A 344 15.40 23.38 -3.22
C ALA A 344 16.35 23.14 -2.05
N CYS A 345 17.27 22.19 -2.21
CA CYS A 345 18.37 21.96 -1.28
C CYS A 345 19.61 22.82 -1.59
N ASP A 346 19.71 23.36 -2.81
CA ASP A 346 20.85 24.16 -3.29
C ASP A 346 20.43 25.54 -3.79
N LYS A 347 21.30 26.54 -3.60
CA LYS A 347 21.02 27.94 -3.91
C LYS A 347 21.10 28.27 -5.40
N ALA A 348 21.96 27.60 -6.17
CA ALA A 348 22.01 27.79 -7.61
C ALA A 348 20.77 27.17 -8.29
N ALA A 349 20.40 25.96 -7.88
CA ALA A 349 19.17 25.30 -8.32
C ALA A 349 17.92 26.10 -7.92
N GLU A 350 17.86 26.63 -6.70
CA GLU A 350 16.80 27.54 -6.23
C GLU A 350 16.62 28.73 -7.16
N ALA A 351 17.71 29.46 -7.46
CA ALA A 351 17.67 30.62 -8.32
C ALA A 351 17.23 30.28 -9.76
N SER A 352 17.75 29.18 -10.32
CA SER A 352 17.37 28.69 -11.64
C SER A 352 15.88 28.37 -11.73
N MET A 353 15.35 27.62 -10.76
CA MET A 353 13.93 27.27 -10.71
C MET A 353 13.00 28.47 -10.51
N ILE A 354 13.40 29.45 -9.68
CA ILE A 354 12.62 30.68 -9.50
C ILE A 354 12.56 31.48 -10.80
N ALA A 355 13.66 31.57 -11.54
CA ALA A 355 13.71 32.25 -12.82
C ALA A 355 12.74 31.64 -13.84
N GLU A 356 12.66 30.31 -13.90
CA GLU A 356 11.70 29.58 -14.74
C GLU A 356 10.25 29.90 -14.36
N ILE A 357 9.91 29.89 -13.06
CA ILE A 357 8.56 30.22 -12.57
C ILE A 357 8.18 31.65 -12.95
N GLU A 358 9.09 32.62 -12.79
CA GLU A 358 8.85 34.02 -13.17
C GLU A 358 8.65 34.18 -14.67
N ALA A 359 9.45 33.50 -15.48
CA ALA A 359 9.32 33.50 -16.94
C ALA A 359 7.96 32.93 -17.36
N ALA A 360 7.56 31.78 -16.83
CA ALA A 360 6.27 31.15 -17.11
C ALA A 360 5.09 32.03 -16.67
N LYS A 361 5.17 32.63 -15.47
CA LYS A 361 4.16 33.55 -14.94
C LYS A 361 3.97 34.77 -15.83
N LYS A 362 5.06 35.38 -16.32
CA LYS A 362 5.02 36.52 -17.26
C LYS A 362 4.36 36.14 -18.59
N GLN A 363 4.55 34.89 -19.03
CA GLN A 363 3.97 34.36 -20.27
C GLN A 363 2.54 33.83 -20.09
N GLY A 364 2.05 33.73 -18.85
CA GLY A 364 0.76 33.11 -18.56
C GLY A 364 0.75 31.60 -18.78
N ASP A 365 1.89 30.94 -18.61
CA ASP A 365 2.07 29.49 -18.73
C ASP A 365 2.22 28.81 -17.36
N THR A 366 2.33 27.48 -17.36
CA THR A 366 2.43 26.63 -16.17
C THR A 366 3.61 25.67 -16.30
N LEU A 367 4.19 25.28 -15.17
CA LEU A 367 5.36 24.42 -15.13
C LEU A 367 5.11 23.13 -14.34
N GLY A 368 5.78 22.08 -14.79
CA GLY A 368 6.00 20.84 -14.06
C GLY A 368 7.43 20.81 -13.51
N GLY A 369 7.87 19.63 -13.09
CA GLY A 369 9.20 19.45 -12.52
C GLY A 369 9.40 18.07 -11.92
N ILE A 370 10.56 17.88 -11.29
CA ILE A 370 10.95 16.62 -10.67
C ILE A 370 11.21 16.87 -9.18
N VAL A 371 10.63 16.02 -8.34
CA VAL A 371 10.91 15.98 -6.89
C VAL A 371 11.61 14.68 -6.54
N GLU A 372 12.46 14.70 -5.52
CA GLU A 372 13.10 13.51 -4.95
C GLU A 372 12.71 13.39 -3.49
N VAL A 373 12.21 12.21 -3.10
CA VAL A 373 11.96 11.83 -1.71
C VAL A 373 13.14 10.99 -1.24
N VAL A 374 13.65 11.31 -0.04
CA VAL A 374 14.78 10.62 0.57
C VAL A 374 14.43 10.15 1.98
N VAL A 375 14.94 8.97 2.33
CA VAL A 375 14.71 8.33 3.63
C VAL A 375 15.98 7.60 4.08
N ASP A 376 16.57 8.05 5.18
CA ASP A 376 17.72 7.43 5.83
C ASP A 376 17.28 6.42 6.90
N GLY A 377 18.17 5.50 7.28
CA GLY A 377 17.97 4.61 8.44
C GLY A 377 16.99 3.45 8.23
N LEU A 378 16.60 3.14 6.99
CA LEU A 378 15.73 1.99 6.74
C LEU A 378 16.45 0.67 7.01
N PRO A 379 15.82 -0.28 7.73
CA PRO A 379 16.41 -1.60 7.96
C PRO A 379 16.54 -2.36 6.64
N ILE A 380 17.50 -3.27 6.57
CA ILE A 380 17.68 -4.14 5.40
C ILE A 380 16.45 -5.07 5.27
N GLY A 381 15.97 -5.27 4.05
CA GLY A 381 14.98 -6.31 3.73
C GLY A 381 13.52 -5.96 4.02
N LEU A 382 13.12 -4.68 3.91
CA LEU A 382 11.73 -4.29 3.69
C LEU A 382 11.36 -4.52 2.21
N GLY A 383 10.16 -5.01 1.93
CA GLY A 383 9.79 -5.53 0.61
C GLY A 383 10.30 -6.95 0.38
N SER A 384 10.09 -7.50 -0.82
CA SER A 384 10.56 -8.83 -1.17
C SER A 384 10.81 -8.99 -2.67
N HIS A 385 11.68 -9.93 -3.02
CA HIS A 385 11.93 -10.35 -4.40
C HIS A 385 10.99 -11.47 -4.88
N THR A 386 10.12 -11.97 -3.99
CA THR A 386 9.32 -13.19 -4.17
C THR A 386 8.28 -13.10 -5.28
N SER A 387 7.71 -11.92 -5.49
CA SER A 387 6.71 -11.64 -6.52
C SER A 387 6.91 -10.21 -7.04
N GLY A 388 6.22 -9.84 -8.12
CA GLY A 388 6.32 -8.49 -8.67
C GLY A 388 5.68 -7.42 -7.78
N ASP A 389 4.59 -7.76 -7.10
CA ASP A 389 3.82 -6.89 -6.20
C ASP A 389 4.44 -6.75 -4.81
N ASP A 390 5.20 -7.74 -4.35
CA ASP A 390 5.95 -7.65 -3.09
C ASP A 390 7.19 -6.75 -3.20
N ARG A 391 7.66 -6.45 -4.42
CA ARG A 391 8.81 -5.56 -4.58
C ARG A 391 8.47 -4.15 -4.16
N LEU A 392 9.31 -3.58 -3.30
CA LEU A 392 9.07 -2.26 -2.73
C LEU A 392 9.13 -1.15 -3.78
N ASP A 393 9.97 -1.29 -4.81
CA ASP A 393 10.02 -0.38 -5.96
C ASP A 393 8.68 -0.33 -6.71
N ALA A 394 8.03 -1.47 -6.94
CA ALA A 394 6.71 -1.55 -7.57
C ALA A 394 5.63 -0.90 -6.70
N GLN A 395 5.67 -1.10 -5.38
CA GLN A 395 4.74 -0.47 -4.44
C GLN A 395 4.91 1.04 -4.38
N LEU A 396 6.15 1.52 -4.29
CA LEU A 396 6.50 2.96 -4.29
C LEU A 396 6.11 3.61 -5.62
N ALA A 397 6.43 2.97 -6.76
CA ALA A 397 6.05 3.44 -8.08
C ALA A 397 4.54 3.57 -8.23
N SER A 398 3.78 2.56 -7.78
CA SER A 398 2.31 2.60 -7.79
C SER A 398 1.76 3.76 -6.95
N ALA A 399 2.26 3.93 -5.73
CA ALA A 399 1.80 4.96 -4.81
C ALA A 399 2.11 6.39 -5.31
N LEU A 400 3.31 6.60 -5.87
CA LEU A 400 3.75 7.88 -6.41
C LEU A 400 3.09 8.21 -7.76
N MET A 401 3.01 7.24 -8.67
CA MET A 401 2.32 7.43 -9.95
C MET A 401 0.82 7.67 -9.77
N GLY A 402 0.25 7.19 -8.65
CA GLY A 402 -1.13 7.47 -8.22
C GLY A 402 -1.37 8.88 -7.68
N ILE A 403 -0.34 9.72 -7.56
CA ILE A 403 -0.48 11.15 -7.25
C ILE A 403 -0.91 11.90 -8.51
N GLN A 404 -1.84 12.84 -8.35
CA GLN A 404 -2.32 13.67 -9.44
C GLN A 404 -1.15 14.38 -10.15
N ALA A 405 -1.16 14.31 -11.49
CA ALA A 405 -0.16 14.90 -12.39
C ALA A 405 1.23 14.24 -12.42
N ILE A 406 1.50 13.17 -11.66
CA ILE A 406 2.73 12.40 -11.82
C ILE A 406 2.67 11.56 -13.10
N LYS A 407 3.77 11.58 -13.87
CA LYS A 407 3.92 10.91 -15.18
C LYS A 407 5.14 10.00 -15.29
N GLY A 408 6.07 10.08 -14.34
CA GLY A 408 7.28 9.27 -14.27
C GLY A 408 7.67 9.06 -12.81
N VAL A 409 8.22 7.88 -12.51
CA VAL A 409 8.83 7.57 -11.21
C VAL A 409 10.15 6.87 -11.46
N GLU A 410 11.17 7.22 -10.68
CA GLU A 410 12.50 6.61 -10.73
C GLU A 410 12.93 6.19 -9.32
N ILE A 411 13.67 5.10 -9.22
CA ILE A 411 14.39 4.72 -8.00
C ILE A 411 15.87 5.02 -8.26
N GLY A 412 16.53 5.69 -7.31
CA GLY A 412 17.93 6.09 -7.45
C GLY A 412 18.18 6.90 -8.71
N ASP A 413 19.14 6.45 -9.52
CA ASP A 413 19.53 7.09 -10.78
C ASP A 413 18.60 6.73 -11.96
N GLY A 414 17.68 5.77 -11.79
CA GLY A 414 16.55 5.53 -12.69
C GLY A 414 16.91 5.42 -14.18
N PHE A 415 16.36 6.32 -15.00
CA PHE A 415 16.61 6.32 -16.44
C PHE A 415 18.07 6.62 -16.80
N ALA A 416 18.84 7.30 -15.93
CA ALA A 416 20.27 7.49 -16.14
C ALA A 416 21.04 6.17 -15.96
N GLU A 417 20.63 5.33 -15.01
CA GLU A 417 21.23 4.01 -14.80
C GLU A 417 21.06 3.10 -16.02
N ALA A 418 19.89 3.15 -16.68
CA ALA A 418 19.59 2.41 -17.91
C ALA A 418 20.50 2.76 -19.11
N ARG A 419 21.28 3.85 -19.01
CA ARG A 419 22.24 4.29 -20.03
C ARG A 419 23.69 3.94 -19.68
N ARG A 420 23.94 3.39 -18.48
CA ARG A 420 25.28 3.01 -18.02
C ARG A 420 25.60 1.58 -18.42
N ARG A 421 26.89 1.27 -18.48
CA ARG A 421 27.37 -0.13 -18.55
C ARG A 421 27.27 -0.75 -17.16
N GLY A 422 27.04 -2.06 -17.07
CA GLY A 422 26.94 -2.77 -15.78
C GLY A 422 28.14 -2.55 -14.84
N SER A 423 29.34 -2.39 -15.39
CA SER A 423 30.56 -2.08 -14.64
C SER A 423 30.56 -0.72 -13.91
N ALA A 424 29.62 0.16 -14.24
CA ALA A 424 29.48 1.49 -13.66
C ALA A 424 28.03 1.79 -13.20
N ALA A 425 27.13 0.81 -13.30
CA ALA A 425 25.71 0.99 -12.97
C ALA A 425 25.44 0.70 -11.50
N HIS A 426 26.08 -0.33 -10.94
CA HIS A 426 25.72 -0.89 -9.65
C HIS A 426 26.57 -0.35 -8.50
N ASP A 427 26.13 -0.65 -7.28
CA ASP A 427 26.75 -0.20 -6.04
C ASP A 427 27.62 -1.31 -5.45
N GLU A 428 28.93 -1.15 -5.58
CA GLU A 428 29.89 -2.14 -5.06
C GLU A 428 29.87 -2.19 -3.53
N MET A 429 29.94 -3.39 -2.97
CA MET A 429 29.93 -3.65 -1.54
C MET A 429 31.35 -3.83 -1.01
N VAL A 430 31.64 -3.19 0.13
CA VAL A 430 32.90 -3.33 0.86
C VAL A 430 32.64 -3.71 2.31
N ARG A 431 33.54 -4.49 2.88
CA ARG A 431 33.51 -4.81 4.32
C ARG A 431 34.03 -3.61 5.10
N THR A 432 33.33 -3.27 6.18
CA THR A 432 33.73 -2.26 7.18
C THR A 432 33.79 -2.92 8.56
N GLU A 433 34.23 -2.17 9.58
CA GLU A 433 34.24 -2.65 10.97
C GLU A 433 32.82 -2.99 11.46
N ASP A 434 31.82 -2.21 11.03
CA ASP A 434 30.41 -2.37 11.40
C ASP A 434 29.60 -3.27 10.44
N GLY A 435 30.25 -3.95 9.50
CA GLY A 435 29.62 -4.91 8.59
C GLY A 435 29.87 -4.65 7.11
N VAL A 436 28.81 -4.36 6.34
CA VAL A 436 28.88 -4.14 4.89
C VAL A 436 28.42 -2.73 4.56
N SER A 437 29.25 -2.00 3.83
CA SER A 437 28.93 -0.68 3.25
C SER A 437 28.95 -0.74 1.73
N ARG A 438 28.49 0.32 1.08
CA ARG A 438 28.52 0.50 -0.37
C ARG A 438 29.34 1.72 -0.76
N LEU A 439 30.01 1.64 -1.90
CA LEU A 439 30.83 2.74 -2.45
C LEU A 439 30.01 3.81 -3.17
N SER A 440 28.74 3.51 -3.50
CA SER A 440 27.78 4.43 -4.10
C SER A 440 26.35 4.03 -3.76
N ASN A 441 25.37 4.87 -4.15
CA ASN A 441 23.95 4.61 -3.96
C ASN A 441 23.15 4.96 -5.24
N ARG A 442 23.56 4.38 -6.36
CA ARG A 442 22.94 4.53 -7.69
C ARG A 442 21.60 3.80 -7.74
N ALA A 443 21.49 2.68 -7.05
CA ALA A 443 20.25 1.91 -6.92
C ALA A 443 19.21 2.58 -5.99
N GLY A 444 19.57 3.69 -5.33
CA GLY A 444 18.67 4.49 -4.50
C GLY A 444 18.07 3.71 -3.33
N GLY A 445 18.89 2.89 -2.65
CA GLY A 445 18.50 2.15 -1.47
C GLY A 445 17.73 0.86 -1.71
N LEU A 446 17.42 0.49 -2.96
CA LEU A 446 16.67 -0.72 -3.29
C LEU A 446 17.45 -1.66 -4.23
N GLU A 447 17.57 -2.93 -3.83
CA GLU A 447 18.12 -3.99 -4.68
C GLU A 447 17.19 -5.20 -4.65
N GLY A 448 16.86 -5.74 -5.82
CA GLY A 448 15.94 -6.89 -5.94
C GLY A 448 14.53 -6.62 -5.40
N GLY A 449 14.12 -5.36 -5.27
CA GLY A 449 12.84 -4.96 -4.68
C GLY A 449 12.84 -4.85 -3.15
N MET A 450 14.02 -4.82 -2.51
CA MET A 450 14.16 -4.75 -1.05
C MET A 450 15.05 -3.59 -0.62
N THR A 451 14.78 -3.01 0.55
CA THR A 451 15.72 -2.04 1.17
C THR A 451 17.06 -2.69 1.45
N ASN A 452 18.12 -1.97 1.13
CA ASN A 452 19.48 -2.52 1.15
C ASN A 452 20.36 -1.89 2.25
N GLY A 453 19.80 -0.97 3.04
CA GLY A 453 20.45 -0.25 4.14
C GLY A 453 21.05 1.11 3.75
N GLN A 454 21.13 1.44 2.45
CA GLN A 454 21.44 2.80 2.00
C GLN A 454 20.19 3.70 2.05
N GLN A 455 20.41 5.01 1.93
CA GLN A 455 19.35 5.98 1.80
C GLN A 455 18.42 5.61 0.64
N LEU A 456 17.12 5.47 0.91
CA LEU A 456 16.12 5.32 -0.13
C LEU A 456 15.99 6.63 -0.89
N ARG A 457 16.08 6.58 -2.23
CA ARG A 457 15.91 7.74 -3.11
C ARG A 457 14.89 7.43 -4.19
N VAL A 458 13.81 8.21 -4.24
CA VAL A 458 12.74 8.01 -5.21
C VAL A 458 12.34 9.35 -5.84
N ARG A 459 12.35 9.44 -7.17
CA ARG A 459 11.98 10.65 -7.90
C ARG A 459 10.59 10.53 -8.51
N ALA A 460 9.86 11.64 -8.57
CA ALA A 460 8.57 11.73 -9.23
C ALA A 460 8.53 12.92 -10.20
N ALA A 461 8.24 12.64 -11.47
CA ALA A 461 8.11 13.64 -12.52
C ALA A 461 6.66 14.12 -12.61
N MET A 462 6.42 15.36 -12.19
CA MET A 462 5.13 16.03 -12.26
C MET A 462 5.03 16.81 -13.57
N LYS A 463 3.98 16.58 -14.35
CA LYS A 463 3.69 17.42 -15.51
C LYS A 463 3.14 18.79 -15.10
N PRO A 464 3.20 19.82 -15.98
CA PRO A 464 2.51 21.08 -15.75
C PRO A 464 1.02 20.91 -15.46
N ILE A 465 0.47 21.75 -14.57
CA ILE A 465 -0.97 21.79 -14.32
C ILE A 465 -1.64 22.31 -15.60
N SER A 466 -2.58 21.55 -16.16
CA SER A 466 -3.00 21.70 -17.56
C SER A 466 -3.94 22.89 -17.84
N THR A 467 -3.92 23.91 -16.98
CA THR A 467 -4.85 25.04 -17.02
C THR A 467 -4.12 26.31 -17.45
N VAL A 468 -3.61 26.32 -18.68
CA VAL A 468 -2.97 27.52 -19.28
C VAL A 468 -4.07 28.43 -19.84
N PRO A 469 -4.24 29.68 -19.34
CA PRO A 469 -5.28 30.59 -19.82
C PRO A 469 -5.24 30.78 -21.34
N ARG A 470 -6.35 30.44 -22.02
CA ARG A 470 -6.59 30.68 -23.46
C ARG A 470 -5.67 29.94 -24.45
N ALA A 471 -4.84 28.99 -24.01
CA ALA A 471 -3.90 28.31 -24.91
C ALA A 471 -4.43 27.00 -25.51
N LEU A 472 -5.25 26.25 -24.76
CA LEU A 472 -5.56 24.87 -25.13
C LEU A 472 -6.91 24.74 -25.84
N ARG A 473 -6.84 24.26 -27.10
CA ARG A 473 -8.01 23.86 -27.88
C ARG A 473 -8.66 22.62 -27.25
N THR A 474 -9.98 22.60 -27.24
CA THR A 474 -10.80 21.46 -26.82
C THR A 474 -12.07 21.43 -27.68
N ILE A 475 -13.00 20.55 -27.33
CA ILE A 475 -14.34 20.53 -27.90
C ILE A 475 -15.38 20.80 -26.81
N ASP A 476 -16.51 21.36 -27.20
CA ASP A 476 -17.69 21.39 -26.35
C ASP A 476 -18.42 20.05 -26.48
N MET A 477 -18.53 19.29 -25.39
CA MET A 477 -19.08 17.94 -25.42
C MET A 477 -20.60 17.92 -25.66
N GLU A 478 -21.29 19.06 -25.57
CA GLU A 478 -22.72 19.16 -25.86
C GLU A 478 -22.98 19.41 -27.35
N SER A 479 -22.27 20.37 -27.95
CA SER A 479 -22.48 20.78 -29.35
C SER A 479 -21.56 20.08 -30.35
N GLY A 480 -20.45 19.50 -29.89
CA GLY A 480 -19.37 18.98 -30.75
C GLY A 480 -18.50 20.07 -31.38
N ALA A 481 -18.78 21.36 -31.12
CA ALA A 481 -18.04 22.46 -31.70
C ALA A 481 -16.63 22.60 -31.08
N ALA A 482 -15.71 23.18 -31.85
CA ALA A 482 -14.40 23.56 -31.33
C ALA A 482 -14.54 24.65 -30.24
N ALA A 483 -13.79 24.50 -29.16
CA ALA A 483 -13.82 25.38 -28.00
C ALA A 483 -12.42 25.60 -27.42
N THR A 484 -12.33 26.46 -26.40
CA THR A 484 -11.14 26.64 -25.57
C THR A 484 -11.38 26.09 -24.18
N ALA A 485 -10.35 25.46 -23.60
CA ALA A 485 -10.45 24.85 -22.29
C ALA A 485 -10.70 25.91 -21.20
N ILE A 486 -11.59 25.57 -20.27
CA ILE A 486 -11.91 26.42 -19.12
C ILE A 486 -10.79 26.42 -18.08
N HIS A 487 -10.55 27.58 -17.48
CA HIS A 487 -9.54 27.72 -16.44
C HIS A 487 -10.11 27.50 -15.04
N GLN A 488 -9.55 26.56 -14.26
CA GLN A 488 -10.05 26.18 -12.92
C GLN A 488 -9.09 26.50 -11.76
N ARG A 489 -7.77 26.62 -12.02
CA ARG A 489 -6.76 26.92 -10.99
C ARG A 489 -5.68 27.83 -11.55
N SER A 490 -5.25 28.79 -10.74
CA SER A 490 -4.30 29.85 -11.11
C SER A 490 -2.86 29.60 -10.61
N ASP A 491 -2.54 28.40 -10.15
CA ASP A 491 -1.16 28.05 -9.77
C ASP A 491 -0.29 28.01 -11.04
N VAL A 492 0.89 28.64 -11.03
CA VAL A 492 1.90 28.51 -12.10
C VAL A 492 2.67 27.21 -11.94
N CYS A 493 3.07 26.89 -10.70
CA CYS A 493 3.82 25.69 -10.36
C CYS A 493 3.35 25.15 -9.01
N ALA A 494 3.24 23.83 -8.90
CA ALA A 494 2.91 23.14 -7.64
C ALA A 494 3.90 22.01 -7.29
N VAL A 495 5.05 21.96 -7.96
CA VAL A 495 6.10 20.95 -7.75
C VAL A 495 6.57 20.90 -6.29
N PRO A 496 6.82 22.03 -5.57
CA PRO A 496 7.25 21.96 -4.17
C PRO A 496 6.23 21.25 -3.26
N ALA A 497 4.94 21.55 -3.45
CA ALA A 497 3.85 20.90 -2.73
C ALA A 497 3.69 19.43 -3.12
N ALA A 498 3.93 19.08 -4.38
CA ALA A 498 3.94 17.70 -4.84
C ALA A 498 5.04 16.88 -4.16
N GLY A 499 6.18 17.48 -3.81
CA GLY A 499 7.21 16.86 -2.97
C GLY A 499 6.67 16.40 -1.62
N VAL A 500 5.95 17.27 -0.91
CA VAL A 500 5.33 16.92 0.40
C VAL A 500 4.28 15.80 0.26
N VAL A 501 3.52 15.78 -0.85
CA VAL A 501 2.59 14.69 -1.14
C VAL A 501 3.32 13.40 -1.50
N ALA A 502 4.45 13.48 -2.21
CA ALA A 502 5.29 12.34 -2.51
C ALA A 502 5.86 11.72 -1.23
N GLU A 503 6.38 12.54 -0.31
CA GLU A 503 6.82 12.10 1.02
C GLU A 503 5.68 11.36 1.77
N ALA A 504 4.45 11.89 1.71
CA ALA A 504 3.30 11.27 2.34
C ALA A 504 3.00 9.87 1.79
N MET A 505 3.06 9.70 0.47
CA MET A 505 2.84 8.39 -0.16
C MET A 505 3.97 7.40 0.13
N VAL A 506 5.22 7.86 0.16
CA VAL A 506 6.38 7.03 0.54
C VAL A 506 6.25 6.58 2.00
N ALA A 507 5.90 7.48 2.92
CA ALA A 507 5.70 7.13 4.33
C ALA A 507 4.61 6.06 4.53
N LEU A 508 3.49 6.16 3.81
CA LEU A 508 2.42 5.17 3.85
C LEU A 508 2.87 3.79 3.35
N VAL A 509 3.62 3.73 2.25
CA VAL A 509 4.15 2.47 1.71
C VAL A 509 5.20 1.86 2.63
N LEU A 510 6.10 2.67 3.18
CA LEU A 510 7.13 2.20 4.12
C LEU A 510 6.51 1.69 5.42
N ALA A 511 5.56 2.42 6.01
CA ALA A 511 4.86 1.96 7.21
C ALA A 511 4.14 0.62 6.96
N ARG A 512 3.53 0.46 5.78
CA ARG A 512 2.93 -0.82 5.38
C ARG A 512 3.97 -1.93 5.27
N ALA A 513 5.12 -1.68 4.64
CA ALA A 513 6.18 -2.68 4.49
C ALA A 513 6.81 -3.08 5.84
N VAL A 514 6.93 -2.14 6.78
CA VAL A 514 7.37 -2.40 8.15
C VAL A 514 6.37 -3.30 8.86
N LEU A 515 5.08 -2.98 8.81
CA LEU A 515 4.04 -3.80 9.43
C LEU A 515 3.92 -5.19 8.79
N GLU A 516 4.12 -5.30 7.49
CA GLU A 516 4.14 -6.60 6.79
C GLU A 516 5.28 -7.49 7.29
N LYS A 517 6.48 -6.92 7.48
CA LYS A 517 7.67 -7.65 7.90
C LYS A 517 7.67 -7.99 9.39
N PHE A 518 7.31 -7.03 10.23
CA PHE A 518 7.50 -7.11 11.68
C PHE A 518 6.20 -7.39 12.45
N GLY A 519 5.04 -7.14 11.84
CA GLY A 519 3.74 -7.28 12.47
C GLY A 519 3.57 -6.37 13.69
N GLY A 520 2.84 -6.88 14.67
CA GLY A 520 2.54 -6.19 15.93
C GLY A 520 1.17 -5.51 15.92
N ASP A 521 0.43 -5.69 17.02
CA ASP A 521 -0.87 -5.02 17.25
C ASP A 521 -0.71 -3.73 18.09
N SER A 522 0.48 -3.54 18.66
CA SER A 522 0.88 -2.36 19.45
C SER A 522 2.27 -1.88 19.01
N LEU A 523 2.53 -0.59 19.21
CA LEU A 523 3.83 0.02 18.92
C LEU A 523 4.97 -0.73 19.61
N GLU A 524 4.79 -1.11 20.87
CA GLU A 524 5.79 -1.83 21.66
C GLU A 524 6.12 -3.22 21.09
N GLU A 525 5.11 -3.95 20.59
CA GLU A 525 5.31 -5.26 19.96
C GLU A 525 6.09 -5.14 18.66
N THR A 526 5.72 -4.18 17.81
CA THR A 526 6.43 -3.92 16.56
C THR A 526 7.88 -3.49 16.82
N SER A 527 8.11 -2.57 17.76
CA SER A 527 9.46 -2.12 18.12
C SER A 527 10.33 -3.25 18.69
N ALA A 528 9.75 -4.17 19.48
CA ALA A 528 10.48 -5.34 19.96
C ALA A 528 10.88 -6.30 18.82
N ALA A 529 10.01 -6.49 17.82
CA ALA A 529 10.31 -7.32 16.66
C ALA A 529 11.41 -6.71 15.78
N ILE A 530 11.40 -5.39 15.60
CA ILE A 530 12.45 -4.64 14.90
C ILE A 530 13.78 -4.81 15.63
N ALA A 531 13.83 -4.54 16.94
CA ALA A 531 15.06 -4.66 17.73
C ALA A 531 15.66 -6.08 17.68
N ALA A 532 14.80 -7.12 17.70
CA ALA A 532 15.25 -8.50 17.54
C ALA A 532 15.84 -8.77 16.15
N TYR A 533 15.25 -8.20 15.10
CA TYR A 533 15.75 -8.31 13.73
C TYR A 533 17.08 -7.56 13.55
N ASP A 534 17.19 -6.34 14.05
CA ASP A 534 18.42 -5.54 13.97
C ASP A 534 19.57 -6.24 14.71
N LYS A 535 19.28 -6.85 15.86
CA LYS A 535 20.25 -7.71 16.55
C LYS A 535 20.70 -8.87 15.66
N TYR A 536 19.76 -9.58 15.04
CA TYR A 536 20.09 -10.67 14.11
C TYR A 536 20.97 -10.20 12.95
N VAL A 537 20.64 -9.05 12.34
CA VAL A 537 21.41 -8.48 11.24
C VAL A 537 22.82 -8.10 11.70
N SER A 538 22.94 -7.42 12.85
CA SER A 538 24.22 -7.05 13.44
C SER A 538 25.08 -8.28 13.74
N ASP A 539 24.55 -9.31 14.40
CA ASP A 539 25.25 -10.56 14.67
C ASP A 539 25.71 -11.25 13.38
N ARG A 540 24.89 -11.20 12.32
CA ARG A 540 25.18 -11.81 11.02
C ARG A 540 26.26 -11.06 10.23
N LEU A 541 26.38 -9.76 10.44
CA LEU A 541 27.29 -8.86 9.71
C LEU A 541 28.56 -8.51 10.49
N ALA A 542 28.67 -8.88 11.77
CA ALA A 542 29.91 -8.67 12.53
C ALA A 542 31.12 -9.31 11.83
N PHE A 543 30.92 -10.49 11.22
CA PHE A 543 31.96 -11.36 10.65
C PHE A 543 33.05 -11.69 11.68
N ASP A 544 33.66 -12.88 11.63
CA ASP A 544 34.77 -13.16 12.55
C ASP A 544 35.92 -12.17 12.29
N GLN A 545 36.46 -11.57 13.36
CA GLN A 545 37.72 -10.82 13.32
C GLN A 545 38.85 -11.87 13.31
N GLU A 546 39.38 -12.19 12.13
CA GLU A 546 40.63 -12.95 12.01
C GLU A 546 41.86 -12.07 12.24
#